data_AF-A0A3N0ZFQ2-F1
#
_entry.id   AF-A0A3N0ZFQ2-F1
#
_cell.length_a   1.000
_cell.length_b   1.000
_cell.length_c   1.000
_cell.angle_alpha   90.00
_cell.angle_beta   90.00
_cell.angle_gamma   90.00
#
_symmetry.space_group_name_H-M   'P 1'
#
loop_
_entity.id
_entity.type
_entity.pdbx_description
1 polymer ?
#
loop_
_entity_poly.entity_id
_entity_poly.type
_entity_poly.pdbx_seq_one_letter_code
_entity_poly.pdbx_strand_id
1 'polypeptide(L)'
;MSTKETLITKLENGRAEFAYKCAEEAIKRLNEKRKKEYRSYTRKIPMMVLSNGLGQTLVFIKAKSNDGNVYELIYDQITRYFKESYAPSRVKMPSNENELIKWVISCDSTTYRYITQDLLAFLNWLRRFAEGMIEPEEGGQE
;
A
#
# COMPACT_ATOMS: atom_id res chain seq x y z
N MET A 1 -8.13 -16.04 29.70
CA MET A 1 -9.28 -15.93 28.77
C MET A 1 -8.71 -15.87 27.36
N SER A 2 -8.80 -16.96 26.59
CA SER A 2 -8.32 -17.01 25.20
C SER A 2 -9.45 -16.50 24.30
N THR A 3 -9.32 -15.27 23.81
CA THR A 3 -10.26 -14.67 22.87
C THR A 3 -10.14 -15.44 21.55
N LYS A 4 -11.22 -16.09 21.10
CA LYS A 4 -11.29 -16.68 19.76
C LYS A 4 -11.19 -15.56 18.73
N GLU A 5 -9.98 -15.27 18.26
CA GLU A 5 -9.77 -14.33 17.15
C GLU A 5 -10.50 -14.85 15.91
N THR A 6 -11.30 -13.99 15.29
CA THR A 6 -11.94 -14.31 14.01
C THR A 6 -10.93 -14.20 12.87
N LEU A 7 -11.18 -14.89 11.75
CA LEU A 7 -10.36 -14.76 10.54
C LEU A 7 -10.26 -13.32 10.03
N ILE A 8 -11.30 -12.50 10.27
CA ILE A 8 -11.34 -11.08 9.92
C ILE A 8 -10.40 -10.30 10.84
N THR A 9 -10.49 -10.51 12.15
CA THR A 9 -9.60 -9.85 13.13
C THR A 9 -8.13 -10.17 12.85
N LYS A 10 -7.81 -11.43 12.57
CA LYS A 10 -6.43 -11.85 12.22
C LYS A 10 -5.93 -11.17 10.94
N LEU A 11 -6.79 -11.02 9.94
CA LEU A 11 -6.45 -10.38 8.67
C LEU A 11 -6.22 -8.88 8.86
N GLU A 12 -7.09 -8.19 9.59
CA GLU A 12 -6.92 -6.77 9.94
C GLU A 12 -5.66 -6.54 10.77
N ASN A 13 -5.37 -7.41 11.74
CA ASN A 13 -4.14 -7.35 12.51
C ASN A 13 -2.91 -7.52 11.61
N GLY A 14 -2.93 -8.48 10.67
CA GLY A 14 -1.86 -8.68 9.71
C GLY A 14 -1.67 -7.49 8.74
N ARG A 15 -2.76 -6.88 8.28
CA ARG A 15 -2.72 -5.65 7.44
C ARG A 15 -2.14 -4.48 8.21
N ALA A 16 -2.58 -4.29 9.45
CA ALA A 16 -2.05 -3.26 10.33
C ALA A 16 -0.56 -3.46 10.59
N GLU A 17 -0.13 -4.68 10.89
CA GLU A 17 1.28 -5.01 11.12
C GLU A 17 2.14 -4.74 9.88
N PHE A 18 1.71 -5.21 8.70
CA PHE A 18 2.45 -4.98 7.45
C PHE A 18 2.52 -3.49 7.10
N ALA A 19 1.42 -2.76 7.26
CA ALA A 19 1.36 -1.31 7.04
C ALA A 19 2.25 -0.53 8.00
N TYR A 20 2.27 -0.90 9.29
CA TYR A 20 3.17 -0.32 10.29
C TYR A 20 4.64 -0.49 9.88
N LYS A 21 5.04 -1.71 9.49
CA LYS A 21 6.40 -1.99 9.01
C LYS A 21 6.77 -1.17 7.77
N CYS A 22 5.83 -0.99 6.83
CA CYS A 22 6.03 -0.15 5.65
C CYS A 22 6.24 1.34 6.03
N ALA A 23 5.44 1.86 6.97
CA ALA A 23 5.60 3.24 7.45
C ALA A 23 6.92 3.43 8.22
N GLU A 24 7.27 2.47 9.08
CA GLU A 24 8.54 2.49 9.81
C GLU A 24 9.76 2.45 8.86
N GLU A 25 9.70 1.61 7.83
CA GLU A 25 10.71 1.56 6.77
C GLU A 25 10.85 2.91 6.05
N ALA A 26 9.73 3.55 5.70
CA ALA A 26 9.74 4.87 5.06
C ALA A 26 10.41 5.92 5.96
N ILE A 27 10.13 5.92 7.26
CA ILE A 27 10.76 6.85 8.22
C ILE A 27 12.26 6.62 8.35
N LYS A 28 12.71 5.36 8.29
CA LYS A 28 14.14 5.02 8.37
C LYS A 28 14.90 5.36 7.08
N ARG A 29 14.28 5.19 5.91
CA ARG A 29 14.94 5.34 4.60
C ARG A 29 14.86 6.75 4.01
N LEU A 30 13.80 7.50 4.30
CA LEU A 30 13.52 8.78 3.65
C LEU A 30 14.04 9.97 4.49
N ASN A 31 14.47 11.03 3.80
CA ASN A 31 14.72 12.33 4.45
C ASN A 31 13.38 13.05 4.77
N GLU A 32 13.43 14.09 5.59
CA GLU A 32 12.21 14.79 6.07
C GLU A 32 11.28 15.26 4.96
N LYS A 33 11.82 15.81 3.87
CA LYS A 33 11.03 16.21 2.70
C LYS A 33 10.28 15.01 2.11
N ARG A 34 10.97 13.89 1.88
CA ARG A 34 10.37 12.69 1.31
C ARG A 34 9.42 11.98 2.28
N LYS A 35 9.61 12.08 3.60
CA LYS A 35 8.63 11.60 4.59
C LYS A 35 7.29 12.34 4.44
N LYS A 36 7.32 13.66 4.30
CA LYS A 36 6.12 14.47 4.06
C LYS A 36 5.45 14.14 2.72
N GLU A 37 6.22 13.91 1.67
CA GLU A 37 5.71 13.39 0.39
C GLU A 37 5.05 12.02 0.56
N TYR A 38 5.68 11.09 1.29
CA TYR A 38 5.12 9.77 1.59
C TYR A 38 3.78 9.87 2.31
N ARG A 39 3.69 10.68 3.37
CA ARG A 39 2.43 10.99 4.07
C ARG A 39 1.37 11.55 3.11
N SER A 40 1.74 12.45 2.21
CA SER A 40 0.84 13.03 1.22
C SER A 40 0.35 11.99 0.20
N TYR A 41 1.24 11.12 -0.28
CA TYR A 41 0.94 10.13 -1.32
C TYR A 41 0.11 8.97 -0.77
N THR A 42 0.42 8.45 0.42
CA THR A 42 -0.39 7.40 1.07
C THR A 42 -1.81 7.87 1.37
N ARG A 43 -2.03 9.18 1.54
CA ARG A 43 -3.37 9.80 1.62
C ARG A 43 -4.08 9.86 0.27
N LYS A 44 -3.36 10.17 -0.82
CA LYS A 44 -3.94 10.36 -2.16
C LYS A 44 -4.25 9.04 -2.88
N ILE A 45 -3.38 8.06 -2.77
CA ILE A 45 -3.46 6.81 -3.56
C ILE A 45 -4.76 6.02 -3.33
N PRO A 46 -5.27 5.80 -2.10
CA PRO A 46 -6.57 5.14 -1.92
C PRO A 46 -7.70 5.82 -2.69
N MET A 47 -7.70 7.16 -2.72
CA MET A 47 -8.70 7.94 -3.45
C MET A 47 -8.56 7.75 -4.96
N MET A 48 -7.33 7.68 -5.49
CA MET A 48 -7.08 7.38 -6.91
C MET A 48 -7.60 5.99 -7.30
N VAL A 49 -7.42 4.99 -6.44
CA VAL A 49 -7.98 3.65 -6.69
C VAL A 49 -9.50 3.70 -6.77
N LEU A 50 -10.16 4.46 -5.90
CA LEU A 50 -11.61 4.62 -5.91
C LEU A 50 -12.13 5.40 -7.13
N SER A 51 -11.43 6.46 -7.56
CA SER A 51 -11.90 7.34 -8.64
C SER A 51 -11.53 6.85 -10.03
N ASN A 52 -10.35 6.25 -10.19
CA ASN A 52 -9.75 5.91 -11.49
C ASN A 52 -9.60 4.39 -11.68
N GLY A 53 -9.80 3.61 -10.62
CA GLY A 53 -9.58 2.17 -10.61
C GLY A 53 -8.14 1.77 -10.29
N LEU A 54 -7.98 0.49 -9.94
CA LEU A 54 -6.72 -0.12 -9.53
C LEU A 54 -5.66 -0.04 -10.64
N GLY A 55 -5.98 -0.50 -11.85
CA GLY A 55 -5.03 -0.63 -12.95
C GLY A 55 -4.39 0.71 -13.33
N GLN A 56 -5.22 1.76 -13.51
CA GLN A 56 -4.73 3.10 -13.84
C GLN A 56 -3.88 3.68 -12.70
N THR A 57 -4.26 3.43 -11.45
CA THR A 57 -3.50 3.91 -10.30
C THR A 57 -2.12 3.25 -10.22
N LEU A 58 -2.02 1.94 -10.45
CA LEU A 58 -0.73 1.24 -10.46
C LEU A 58 0.17 1.74 -11.59
N VAL A 59 -0.37 1.94 -12.80
CA VAL A 59 0.36 2.54 -13.92
C VAL A 59 0.85 3.95 -13.59
N PHE A 60 0.01 4.77 -12.96
CA PHE A 60 0.39 6.12 -12.53
C PHE A 60 1.55 6.09 -11.52
N ILE A 61 1.45 5.25 -10.49
CA ILE A 61 2.51 5.11 -9.48
C ILE A 61 3.81 4.69 -10.17
N LYS A 62 3.77 3.64 -11.00
CA LYS A 62 4.93 3.12 -11.73
C LYS A 62 5.55 4.16 -12.65
N ALA A 63 4.75 4.95 -13.36
CA ALA A 63 5.22 6.02 -14.23
C ALA A 63 5.85 7.19 -13.47
N LYS A 64 5.53 7.37 -12.18
CA LYS A 64 6.15 8.36 -11.30
C LYS A 64 7.32 7.79 -10.48
N SER A 65 7.52 6.48 -10.47
CA SER A 65 8.65 5.83 -9.82
C SER A 65 9.94 6.18 -10.56
N ASN A 66 10.84 6.85 -9.85
CA ASN A 66 12.19 7.20 -10.31
C ASN A 66 13.16 6.88 -9.17
N ASP A 67 14.43 6.67 -9.52
CA ASP A 67 15.46 6.10 -8.64
C ASP A 67 15.46 6.67 -7.21
N GLY A 68 15.06 5.82 -6.26
CA GLY A 68 14.98 6.06 -4.82
C GLY A 68 13.86 6.99 -4.37
N ASN A 69 12.86 7.31 -5.21
CA ASN A 69 11.79 8.23 -4.85
C ASN A 69 10.63 7.57 -4.08
N VAL A 70 9.73 8.40 -3.56
CA VAL A 70 8.61 7.94 -2.72
C VAL A 70 7.62 7.07 -3.50
N TYR A 71 7.38 7.36 -4.78
CA TYR A 71 6.50 6.54 -5.62
C TYR A 71 7.07 5.15 -5.86
N GLU A 72 8.39 5.03 -6.06
CA GLU A 72 9.06 3.74 -6.14
C GLU A 72 8.90 2.93 -4.86
N LEU A 73 9.14 3.55 -3.69
CA LEU A 73 8.94 2.87 -2.41
C LEU A 73 7.51 2.36 -2.23
N ILE A 74 6.51 3.18 -2.56
CA ILE A 74 5.10 2.76 -2.45
C ILE A 74 4.78 1.64 -3.44
N TYR A 75 5.28 1.71 -4.67
CA TYR A 75 5.09 0.66 -5.67
C TYR A 75 5.68 -0.68 -5.19
N ASP A 76 6.88 -0.64 -4.63
CA ASP A 76 7.56 -1.79 -4.06
C ASP A 76 6.77 -2.37 -2.86
N GLN A 77 6.30 -1.53 -1.94
CA GLN A 77 5.50 -1.97 -0.81
C GLN A 77 4.19 -2.65 -1.23
N ILE A 78 3.50 -2.11 -2.25
CA ILE A 78 2.30 -2.74 -2.83
C ILE A 78 2.67 -4.07 -3.49
N THR A 79 3.79 -4.13 -4.20
CA THR A 79 4.27 -5.37 -4.83
C THR A 79 4.56 -6.42 -3.77
N ARG A 80 5.30 -6.07 -2.70
CA ARG A 80 5.58 -6.96 -1.56
C ARG A 80 4.31 -7.43 -0.86
N TYR A 81 3.29 -6.57 -0.72
CA TYR A 81 2.01 -6.94 -0.11
C TYR A 81 1.34 -8.14 -0.82
N PHE A 82 1.43 -8.18 -2.16
CA PHE A 82 0.87 -9.26 -2.98
C PHE A 82 1.85 -10.39 -3.30
N LYS A 83 3.16 -10.19 -3.14
CA LYS A 83 4.18 -11.20 -3.49
C LYS A 83 4.66 -12.00 -2.28
N GLU A 84 4.91 -11.33 -1.17
CA GLU A 84 5.61 -11.94 -0.04
C GLU A 84 4.72 -12.91 0.73
N SER A 85 5.28 -14.06 1.11
CA SER A 85 4.54 -15.11 1.83
C SER A 85 4.06 -14.67 3.22
N TYR A 86 4.81 -13.77 3.86
CA TYR A 86 4.46 -13.21 5.17
C TYR A 86 3.42 -12.08 5.10
N ALA A 87 3.16 -11.52 3.91
CA ALA A 87 2.18 -10.46 3.76
C ALA A 87 0.76 -11.03 3.86
N PRO A 88 -0.20 -10.30 4.44
CA PRO A 88 -1.52 -10.84 4.80
C PRO A 88 -2.47 -11.04 3.61
N SER A 89 -2.14 -10.54 2.42
CA SER A 89 -2.99 -10.72 1.24
C SER A 89 -3.24 -12.20 0.94
N ARG A 90 -4.49 -12.55 0.62
CA ARG A 90 -4.88 -13.94 0.31
C ARG A 90 -4.69 -14.31 -1.15
N VAL A 91 -4.72 -13.33 -2.04
CA VAL A 91 -4.48 -13.54 -3.47
C VAL A 91 -3.05 -13.09 -3.73
N LYS A 92 -2.20 -14.04 -4.11
CA LYS A 92 -0.78 -13.78 -4.32
C LYS A 92 -0.44 -13.65 -5.80
N MET A 93 0.47 -12.73 -6.09
CA MET A 93 1.16 -12.72 -7.37
C MET A 93 1.98 -14.01 -7.48
N PRO A 94 1.91 -14.74 -8.61
CA PRO A 94 2.71 -15.93 -8.84
C PRO A 94 4.20 -15.66 -8.64
N SER A 95 4.94 -16.61 -8.08
CA SER A 95 6.37 -16.44 -7.76
C SER A 95 7.25 -16.20 -8.98
N ASN A 96 6.83 -16.69 -10.15
CA ASN A 96 7.49 -16.50 -11.43
C ASN A 96 7.12 -15.18 -12.13
N GLU A 97 6.18 -14.40 -11.57
CA GLU A 97 5.82 -13.07 -12.07
C GLU A 97 6.50 -11.98 -11.24
N ASN A 98 7.01 -10.96 -11.93
CA ASN A 98 7.76 -9.86 -11.33
C ASN A 98 7.10 -8.50 -11.61
N GLU A 99 6.14 -8.43 -12.54
CA GLU A 99 5.46 -7.21 -12.90
C GLU A 99 4.03 -7.18 -12.35
N LEU A 100 3.84 -6.45 -11.24
CA LEU A 100 2.57 -6.30 -10.53
C LEU A 100 1.43 -5.88 -11.47
N ILE A 101 1.66 -4.91 -12.36
CA ILE A 101 0.62 -4.42 -13.28
C ILE A 101 0.18 -5.54 -14.22
N LYS A 102 1.12 -6.26 -14.82
CA LYS A 102 0.85 -7.35 -15.76
C LYS A 102 0.03 -8.46 -15.10
N TRP A 103 0.38 -8.82 -13.87
CA TRP A 103 -0.40 -9.79 -13.10
C TRP A 103 -1.83 -9.30 -12.84
N VAL A 104 -1.98 -8.10 -12.29
CA VAL A 104 -3.31 -7.55 -11.92
C VAL A 104 -4.25 -7.48 -13.11
N ILE A 105 -3.78 -7.03 -14.28
CA ILE A 105 -4.63 -6.92 -15.49
C ILE A 105 -4.94 -8.27 -16.15
N SER A 106 -4.21 -9.34 -15.79
CA SER A 106 -4.47 -10.70 -16.28
C SER A 106 -5.52 -11.45 -15.46
N CYS A 107 -5.86 -10.95 -14.27
CA CYS A 107 -6.85 -11.57 -13.40
C CYS A 107 -8.28 -11.47 -13.97
N ASP A 108 -9.11 -12.47 -13.67
CA ASP A 108 -10.54 -12.40 -13.94
C ASP A 108 -11.23 -11.29 -13.10
N SER A 109 -12.45 -10.93 -13.46
CA SER A 109 -13.19 -9.83 -12.84
C SER A 109 -13.44 -10.01 -11.34
N THR A 110 -13.61 -11.25 -10.87
CA THR A 110 -13.85 -11.55 -9.45
C THR A 110 -12.56 -11.35 -8.67
N THR A 111 -11.47 -11.92 -9.16
CA THR A 111 -10.14 -11.79 -8.56
C THR A 111 -9.67 -10.34 -8.57
N TYR A 112 -9.86 -9.60 -9.67
CA TYR A 112 -9.53 -8.19 -9.78
C TYR A 112 -10.27 -7.33 -8.74
N ARG A 113 -11.58 -7.59 -8.54
CA ARG A 113 -12.38 -6.89 -7.54
C ARG A 113 -11.90 -7.19 -6.13
N TYR A 114 -11.55 -8.44 -5.85
CA TYR A 114 -10.98 -8.83 -4.56
C TYR A 114 -9.65 -8.13 -4.29
N ILE A 115 -8.71 -8.15 -5.25
CA ILE A 115 -7.42 -7.45 -5.15
C ILE A 115 -7.65 -5.96 -4.88
N THR A 116 -8.61 -5.34 -5.57
CA THR A 116 -8.94 -3.93 -5.37
C THR A 116 -9.38 -3.64 -3.93
N GLN A 117 -10.29 -4.45 -3.37
CA GLN A 117 -10.78 -4.28 -2.00
C GLN A 117 -9.69 -4.57 -0.95
N ASP A 118 -8.89 -5.62 -1.17
CA ASP A 118 -7.79 -5.99 -0.29
C ASP A 118 -6.70 -4.91 -0.27
N LEU A 119 -6.35 -4.37 -1.45
CA LEU A 119 -5.40 -3.26 -1.55
C LEU A 119 -5.91 -2.02 -0.83
N LEU A 120 -7.19 -1.64 -1.00
CA LEU A 120 -7.78 -0.50 -0.32
C LEU A 120 -7.73 -0.64 1.21
N ALA A 121 -7.98 -1.84 1.74
CA ALA A 121 -7.87 -2.10 3.18
C ALA A 121 -6.45 -1.91 3.70
N PHE A 122 -5.45 -2.44 2.98
CA PHE A 122 -4.04 -2.21 3.30
C PHE A 122 -3.65 -0.72 3.23
N LEU A 123 -3.99 -0.05 2.13
CA LEU A 123 -3.64 1.36 1.93
C LEU A 123 -4.30 2.27 2.99
N ASN A 124 -5.49 1.92 3.49
CA ASN A 124 -6.13 2.64 4.59
C ASN A 124 -5.32 2.52 5.89
N TRP A 125 -4.80 1.33 6.22
CA TRP A 125 -3.88 1.19 7.36
C TRP A 125 -2.57 1.94 7.13
N LEU A 126 -2.01 1.85 5.93
CA LEU A 126 -0.76 2.54 5.57
C LEU A 126 -0.89 4.05 5.73
N ARG A 127 -2.03 4.62 5.27
CA ARG A 127 -2.36 6.04 5.46
C ARG A 127 -2.39 6.40 6.95
N ARG A 128 -3.10 5.63 7.78
CA ARG A 128 -3.25 5.91 9.22
C ARG A 128 -1.90 5.93 9.93
N PHE A 129 -1.01 4.99 9.63
CA PHE A 129 0.34 4.97 10.20
C PHE A 129 1.21 6.10 9.67
N ALA A 130 1.19 6.38 8.37
CA ALA A 130 1.94 7.50 7.80
C ALA A 130 1.47 8.85 8.40
N GLU A 131 0.18 9.04 8.61
CA GLU A 131 -0.38 10.26 9.21
C GLU A 131 -0.04 10.40 10.70
N GLY A 132 0.02 9.28 11.44
CA GLY A 132 0.30 9.27 12.88
C GLY A 132 1.79 9.25 13.25
N MET A 133 2.68 8.87 12.33
CA MET A 133 4.12 8.76 12.58
C MET A 133 4.96 9.84 11.90
N ILE A 134 4.36 10.65 11.02
CA ILE A 134 5.04 11.70 10.27
C ILE A 134 4.31 13.02 10.52
N GLU A 135 5.04 13.99 11.06
CA GLU A 135 4.51 15.32 11.32
C GLU A 135 3.99 15.98 10.04
N PRO A 136 2.88 16.73 10.12
CA PRO A 136 2.40 17.51 8.98
C PRO A 136 3.44 18.57 8.59
N GLU A 137 3.36 19.07 7.36
CA GLU A 137 4.05 20.34 7.08
C GLU A 137 3.41 21.43 7.95
N GLU A 138 4.22 22.19 8.70
CA GLU A 138 3.78 23.43 9.31
C GLU A 138 3.12 24.28 8.21
N GLY A 139 1.85 24.62 8.43
CA GLY A 139 0.93 24.99 7.36
C GLY A 139 1.36 26.21 6.56
N GLY A 140 1.27 26.11 5.24
CA GLY A 140 0.75 27.23 4.47
C GLY A 140 -0.74 27.34 4.81
N GLN A 141 -1.09 28.35 5.59
CA GLN A 141 -2.46 28.84 5.67
C GLN A 141 -2.93 29.25 4.26
N GLU A 142 -3.99 28.61 3.78
CA GLU A 142 -5.15 29.11 2.99
C GLU A 142 -5.76 28.00 2.12
#